data_AF-A0A8H5TZD0-F1
#
_entry.id   AF-A0A8H5TZD0-F1
#
_cell.length_a   1.000
_cell.length_b   1.000
_cell.length_c   1.000
_cell.angle_alpha   90.00
_cell.angle_beta   90.00
_cell.angle_gamma   90.00
#
_symmetry.space_group_name_H-M   'P 1'
#
loop_
_entity.id
_entity.type
_entity.pdbx_description
1 polymer ?
#
loop_
_entity_poly.entity_id
_entity_poly.type
_entity_poly.pdbx_seq_one_letter_code
_entity_poly.pdbx_strand_id
1 'polypeptide(L)'
;MIERMIDLISKYCSPGPPAMQQIESKDPDILQYYQQWGFTIYRTYYGTGSDEAWNTLLYALKHQTRLTFGFYDGQEDADQRHVNILKNLFYLNARVDKSLDGLDIQGIRKLY
;
A
#
# COMPACT_ATOMS: atom_id res chain seq x y z
N MET A 1 -0.89 22.44 -5.80
CA MET A 1 -1.55 21.77 -4.65
C MET A 1 -1.09 20.32 -4.52
N ILE A 2 -1.04 19.56 -5.62
CA ILE A 2 -0.49 18.19 -5.68
C ILE A 2 1.00 18.12 -5.34
N GLU A 3 1.81 19.05 -5.87
CA GLU A 3 3.26 19.07 -5.58
C GLU A 3 3.58 19.27 -4.10
N ARG A 4 2.76 20.04 -3.37
CA ARG A 4 2.89 20.18 -1.91
C ARG A 4 2.65 18.86 -1.17
N MET A 5 1.76 18.02 -1.69
CA MET A 5 1.47 16.71 -1.11
C MET A 5 2.63 15.75 -1.34
N ILE A 6 3.24 15.78 -2.53
CA ILE A 6 4.44 15.00 -2.86
C ILE A 6 5.63 15.45 -2.02
N ASP A 7 5.82 16.77 -1.84
CA ASP A 7 6.87 17.32 -0.97
C ASP A 7 6.67 16.94 0.51
N LEU A 8 5.42 16.91 0.98
CA LEU A 8 5.09 16.44 2.33
C LEU A 8 5.40 14.94 2.48
N ILE A 9 5.06 14.12 1.49
CA ILE A 9 5.41 12.69 1.51
C ILE A 9 6.93 12.51 1.47
N SER A 10 7.64 13.25 0.62
CA SER A 10 9.12 13.27 0.52
C SER A 10 9.82 13.73 1.80
N LYS A 11 9.23 14.68 2.53
CA LYS A 11 9.81 15.24 3.77
C LYS A 11 9.62 14.35 4.99
N TYR A 12 8.55 13.54 5.03
CA TYR A 12 8.22 12.65 6.16
C TYR A 12 8.50 11.17 5.88
N CYS A 13 8.61 10.76 4.62
CA CYS A 13 9.40 9.59 4.25
C CYS A 13 10.85 10.01 4.42
N SER A 14 11.53 9.53 5.46
CA SER A 14 12.98 9.61 5.56
C SER A 14 13.62 9.35 4.19
N PRO A 15 14.79 9.94 3.87
CA PRO A 15 15.56 9.42 2.75
C PRO A 15 15.60 7.92 2.98
N GLY A 16 15.12 7.15 2.00
CA GLY A 16 15.11 5.70 2.11
C GLY A 16 16.47 5.28 2.66
N PRO A 17 16.54 4.33 3.61
CA PRO A 17 17.78 3.99 4.31
C PRO A 17 18.92 3.98 3.31
N PRO A 18 20.15 4.48 3.60
CA PRO A 18 21.22 4.76 2.64
C PRO A 18 21.42 3.71 1.53
N ALA A 19 21.07 2.46 1.85
CA ALA A 19 20.79 1.37 0.94
C ALA A 19 19.95 1.72 -0.32
N MET A 20 19.00 2.65 -0.34
CA MET A 20 18.19 2.92 -1.54
C MET A 20 18.93 3.73 -2.60
N GLN A 21 20.02 4.43 -2.27
CA GLN A 21 20.83 5.17 -3.26
C GLN A 21 21.90 4.28 -3.91
N GLN A 22 22.22 3.12 -3.34
CA GLN A 22 23.31 2.23 -3.77
C GLN A 22 23.10 0.73 -3.45
N ILE A 23 21.87 0.24 -3.22
CA ILE A 23 21.59 -1.18 -3.44
C ILE A 23 21.76 -1.31 -4.94
N GLU A 24 22.98 -1.67 -5.32
CA GLU A 24 23.32 -2.01 -6.67
C GLU A 24 22.21 -2.92 -7.15
N SER A 25 21.49 -2.44 -8.16
CA SER A 25 20.56 -3.17 -9.01
C SER A 25 21.05 -4.61 -9.33
N LYS A 26 22.32 -4.95 -9.10
CA LYS A 26 22.96 -6.25 -9.36
C LYS A 26 22.90 -7.27 -8.22
N ASP A 27 22.42 -6.96 -7.01
CA ASP A 27 22.31 -7.99 -5.96
C ASP A 27 21.34 -9.11 -6.41
N PRO A 28 21.81 -10.37 -6.55
CA PRO A 28 20.95 -11.47 -6.94
C PRO A 28 19.88 -11.80 -5.89
N ASP A 29 20.07 -11.42 -4.62
CA ASP A 29 19.14 -11.68 -3.52
C ASP A 29 18.47 -10.40 -3.00
N ILE A 30 18.14 -9.50 -3.94
CA ILE A 30 17.45 -8.24 -3.65
C ILE A 30 16.13 -8.40 -2.87
N LEU A 31 15.48 -9.58 -2.96
CA LEU A 31 14.22 -9.88 -2.28
C LEU A 31 14.35 -9.83 -0.75
N GLN A 32 15.53 -10.11 -0.18
CA GLN A 32 15.75 -10.10 1.27
C GLN A 32 15.52 -8.74 1.93
N TYR A 33 15.62 -7.65 1.15
CA TYR A 33 15.42 -6.29 1.64
C TYR A 33 13.96 -5.83 1.59
N TYR A 34 13.07 -6.65 1.02
CA TYR A 34 11.66 -6.31 0.85
C TYR A 34 10.77 -7.13 1.75
N GLN A 35 9.70 -6.49 2.22
CA GLN A 35 8.65 -7.12 2.99
C GLN A 35 7.31 -6.91 2.30
N GLN A 36 6.34 -7.77 2.63
CA GLN A 36 4.95 -7.54 2.25
C GLN A 36 4.50 -6.18 2.78
N TRP A 37 3.82 -5.39 1.95
CA TRP A 37 3.38 -4.05 2.29
C TRP A 37 1.98 -3.79 1.75
N GLY A 38 1.31 -2.78 2.29
CA GLY A 38 0.01 -2.33 1.83
C GLY A 38 -0.84 -1.80 2.97
N PHE A 39 -2.15 -1.89 2.82
CA PHE A 39 -3.08 -1.26 3.75
C PHE A 39 -3.78 -2.28 4.63
N THR A 40 -3.88 -1.97 5.93
CA THR A 40 -4.83 -2.64 6.81
C THR A 40 -6.15 -1.90 6.75
N ILE A 41 -7.21 -2.60 6.36
CA ILE A 41 -8.53 -2.04 6.14
C ILE A 41 -9.48 -2.72 7.11
N TYR A 42 -10.16 -1.93 7.93
CA TYR A 42 -11.13 -2.41 8.90
C TYR A 42 -12.54 -2.20 8.36
N ARG A 43 -13.34 -3.26 8.35
CA ARG A 43 -14.77 -3.15 8.08
C ARG A 43 -15.50 -2.78 9.35
N THR A 44 -16.22 -1.67 9.33
CA THR A 44 -16.98 -1.17 10.48
C THR A 44 -18.48 -0.99 10.20
N TYR A 45 -18.96 -1.47 9.04
CA TYR A 45 -20.38 -1.42 8.70
C TYR A 45 -20.86 -2.78 8.17
N TYR A 46 -21.92 -3.29 8.79
CA TYR A 46 -22.48 -4.63 8.51
C TYR A 46 -23.97 -4.62 8.12
N GLY A 47 -24.52 -3.48 7.66
CA GLY A 47 -25.91 -3.39 7.21
C GLY A 47 -26.21 -4.08 5.87
N THR A 48 -27.47 -4.05 5.43
CA THR A 48 -27.91 -4.63 4.15
C THR A 48 -27.11 -4.05 2.96
N GLY A 49 -26.63 -4.92 2.07
CA GLY A 49 -25.81 -4.53 0.91
C GLY A 49 -24.34 -4.21 1.23
N SER A 50 -23.94 -4.22 2.51
CA SER A 50 -22.56 -3.87 2.89
C SER A 50 -21.52 -4.89 2.43
N ASP A 51 -21.88 -6.15 2.22
CA ASP A 51 -20.96 -7.17 1.70
C ASP A 51 -20.50 -6.86 0.27
N GLU A 52 -21.43 -6.45 -0.60
CA GLU A 52 -21.11 -6.08 -1.99
C GLU A 52 -20.26 -4.81 -2.04
N ALA A 53 -20.63 -3.80 -1.26
CA ALA A 53 -19.88 -2.56 -1.13
C ALA A 53 -18.45 -2.82 -0.60
N TRP A 54 -18.31 -3.68 0.41
CA TRP A 54 -17.01 -4.09 0.96
C TRP A 54 -16.14 -4.79 -0.08
N ASN A 55 -16.68 -5.78 -0.80
CA ASN A 55 -15.95 -6.49 -1.85
C ASN A 55 -15.54 -5.56 -3.00
N THR A 56 -16.43 -4.63 -3.38
CA THR A 56 -16.17 -3.61 -4.40
C THR A 56 -15.04 -2.68 -3.99
N LEU A 57 -15.04 -2.22 -2.72
CA LEU A 57 -13.97 -1.40 -2.17
C LEU A 57 -12.61 -2.12 -2.23
N LEU A 58 -12.54 -3.36 -1.74
CA LEU A 58 -11.30 -4.14 -1.74
C LEU A 58 -10.80 -4.40 -3.17
N TYR A 59 -11.71 -4.70 -4.10
CA TYR A 59 -11.38 -4.86 -5.51
C TYR A 59 -10.82 -3.57 -6.10
N ALA A 60 -11.51 -2.44 -5.91
CA ALA A 60 -11.11 -1.15 -6.44
C ALA A 60 -9.73 -0.72 -5.90
N LEU A 61 -9.50 -0.81 -4.58
CA LEU A 61 -8.21 -0.48 -3.98
C LEU A 61 -7.09 -1.34 -4.55
N LYS A 62 -7.31 -2.67 -4.60
CA LYS A 62 -6.30 -3.58 -5.14
C LYS A 62 -6.00 -3.30 -6.61
N HIS A 63 -7.03 -3.08 -7.41
CA HIS A 63 -6.90 -2.87 -8.84
C HIS A 63 -6.24 -1.52 -9.15
N GLN A 64 -6.72 -0.43 -8.54
CA GLN A 64 -6.18 0.91 -8.75
C GLN A 64 -4.72 1.00 -8.31
N THR A 65 -4.36 0.48 -7.14
CA THR A 65 -2.95 0.48 -6.71
C THR A 65 -2.06 -0.30 -7.69
N ARG A 66 -2.51 -1.46 -8.20
CA ARG A 66 -1.74 -2.22 -9.20
C ARG A 66 -1.62 -1.50 -10.54
N LEU A 67 -2.65 -0.75 -10.96
CA LEU A 67 -2.62 0.07 -12.16
C LEU A 67 -1.66 1.26 -12.01
N THR A 68 -1.60 1.89 -10.83
CA THR A 68 -0.65 2.98 -10.56
C THR A 68 0.80 2.53 -10.79
N PHE A 69 1.15 1.27 -10.52
CA PHE A 69 2.48 0.75 -10.84
C PHE A 69 2.78 0.75 -12.35
N GLY A 70 1.77 0.65 -13.21
CA GLY A 70 1.93 0.75 -14.66
C GLY A 70 2.42 2.13 -15.12
N PHE A 71 2.29 3.18 -14.31
CA PHE A 71 2.90 4.48 -14.60
C PHE A 71 4.44 4.41 -14.66
N TYR A 72 5.04 3.50 -13.89
CA TYR A 72 6.48 3.32 -13.82
C TYR A 72 7.01 2.31 -14.84
N ASP A 73 6.14 1.58 -15.54
CA ASP A 73 6.54 0.63 -16.57
C ASP A 73 7.23 1.38 -17.73
N GLY A 74 8.52 1.12 -17.95
CA GLY A 74 9.29 1.71 -19.04
C GLY A 74 9.85 3.12 -18.79
N GLN A 75 9.74 3.65 -17.56
CA GLN A 75 10.48 4.86 -17.17
C GLN A 75 11.97 4.55 -17.01
N GLU A 76 12.83 5.33 -17.67
CA GLU A 76 14.29 5.13 -17.69
C GLU A 76 14.94 5.32 -16.31
N ASP A 77 14.33 6.16 -15.48
CA ASP A 77 14.72 6.52 -14.12
C ASP A 77 14.20 5.55 -13.05
N ALA A 78 13.32 4.61 -13.42
CA ALA A 78 12.79 3.58 -12.51
C ALA A 78 13.37 2.20 -12.83
N ASP A 79 14.07 1.60 -11.86
CA ASP A 79 14.51 0.21 -11.98
C ASP A 79 13.30 -0.73 -11.90
N GLN A 80 12.98 -1.33 -13.05
CA GLN A 80 11.84 -2.22 -13.25
C GLN A 80 11.83 -3.43 -12.33
N ARG A 81 13.00 -3.88 -11.83
CA ARG A 81 13.05 -4.98 -10.87
C ARG A 81 12.44 -4.57 -9.54
N HIS A 82 12.80 -3.39 -9.04
CA HIS A 82 12.24 -2.85 -7.79
C HIS A 82 10.74 -2.55 -7.93
N VAL A 83 10.32 -1.96 -9.05
CA VAL A 83 8.90 -1.71 -9.36
C VAL A 83 8.10 -3.01 -9.31
N ASN A 84 8.59 -4.07 -9.95
CA ASN A 84 7.94 -5.37 -9.98
C ASN A 84 7.88 -6.03 -8.59
N ILE A 85 8.96 -5.97 -7.81
CA ILE A 85 8.99 -6.50 -6.44
C ILE A 85 7.95 -5.79 -5.58
N LEU A 86 7.93 -4.45 -5.58
CA LEU A 86 6.96 -3.66 -4.83
C LEU A 86 5.52 -3.99 -5.27
N LYS A 87 5.25 -4.03 -6.58
CA LYS A 87 3.94 -4.41 -7.12
C LYS A 87 3.48 -5.80 -6.67
N ASN A 88 4.39 -6.77 -6.60
CA ASN A 88 4.08 -8.15 -6.23
C ASN A 88 3.92 -8.35 -4.72
N LEU A 89 4.60 -7.55 -3.90
CA LEU A 89 4.51 -7.60 -2.44
C LEU A 89 3.34 -6.80 -1.87
N PHE A 90 2.63 -6.05 -2.72
CA PHE A 90 1.44 -5.32 -2.33
C PHE A 90 0.29 -6.27 -1.94
N TYR A 91 -0.24 -6.10 -0.73
CA TYR A 91 -1.41 -6.83 -0.25
C TYR A 91 -2.35 -5.94 0.56
N LEU A 92 -3.63 -6.31 0.60
CA LEU A 92 -4.61 -5.67 1.47
C LEU A 92 -4.89 -6.60 2.67
N ASN A 93 -4.66 -6.11 3.88
CA ASN A 93 -5.02 -6.79 5.11
C ASN A 93 -6.45 -6.40 5.51
N ALA A 94 -7.42 -7.11 4.93
CA ALA A 94 -8.84 -6.89 5.17
C ALA A 94 -9.28 -7.51 6.51
N ARG A 95 -9.59 -6.68 7.50
CA ARG A 95 -10.10 -7.09 8.82
C ARG A 95 -11.62 -7.07 8.80
N VAL A 96 -12.20 -8.26 8.91
CA VAL A 96 -13.64 -8.46 9.04
C VAL A 96 -13.90 -9.01 10.44
N ASP A 97 -14.39 -8.15 11.33
CA ASP A 97 -14.79 -8.51 12.67
C ASP A 97 -16.05 -7.72 13.04
N LYS A 98 -17.14 -8.43 13.36
CA LYS A 98 -18.41 -7.82 13.74
C LYS A 98 -18.33 -6.99 15.02
N SER A 99 -17.33 -7.23 15.88
CA SER A 99 -17.09 -6.39 17.07
C SER A 99 -16.72 -4.94 16.71
N LEU A 100 -16.30 -4.70 15.46
CA LEU A 100 -15.91 -3.39 14.95
C LEU A 100 -17.09 -2.61 14.35
N ASP A 101 -18.30 -3.18 14.31
CA ASP A 101 -19.46 -2.52 13.72
C ASP A 101 -19.79 -1.21 14.44
N GLY A 102 -19.97 -0.14 13.66
CA GLY A 102 -20.21 1.22 14.15
C GLY A 102 -18.98 1.93 14.73
N LEU A 103 -17.80 1.30 14.77
CA LEU A 103 -16.59 1.98 15.26
C LEU A 103 -16.07 3.01 14.26
N ASP A 104 -15.62 4.14 14.79
CA ASP A 104 -14.84 5.12 14.06
C ASP A 104 -13.33 4.85 14.20
N ILE A 105 -12.51 5.72 13.62
CA ILE A 105 -11.05 5.60 13.67
C ILE A 105 -10.49 5.64 15.11
N GLN A 106 -11.15 6.34 16.02
CA GLN A 106 -10.70 6.42 17.42
C GLN A 106 -11.04 5.13 18.16
N GLY A 107 -12.20 4.52 17.87
CA GLY A 107 -12.58 3.21 18.37
C GLY A 107 -11.60 2.12 17.94
N ILE A 108 -11.22 2.09 16.66
CA ILE A 108 -10.27 1.10 16.11
C ILE A 108 -8.91 1.22 16.81
N ARG A 109 -8.37 2.44 16.98
CA ARG A 109 -7.06 2.70 17.62
C ARG A 109 -6.96 2.31 19.08
N LYS A 110 -8.09 2.11 19.77
CA LYS A 110 -8.07 1.61 21.15
C LYS A 110 -7.89 0.09 21.21
N LEU A 111 -8.16 -0.61 20.10
CA LEU A 111 -8.08 -2.06 20.00
C LEU A 111 -6.75 -2.55 19.41
N TYR A 112 -6.08 -1.71 18.61
CA TYR A 112 -4.82 -1.97 17.91
C TYR A 112 -3.90 -0.76 17.98
#